data_AF-A0A847CBW3-F1
#
_entry.id   AF-A0A847CBW3-F1
#
_cell.length_a   1.000
_cell.length_b   1.000
_cell.length_c   1.000
_cell.angle_alpha   90.00
_cell.angle_beta   90.00
_cell.angle_gamma   90.00
#
_symmetry.space_group_name_H-M   'P 1'
#
loop_
_entity.id
_entity.type
_entity.pdbx_description
1 polymer ?
#
loop_
_entity_poly.entity_id
_entity_poly.type
_entity_poly.pdbx_seq_one_letter_code
_entity_poly.pdbx_strand_id
1 'polypeptide(L)'
;QNVKYNGNIDSNLVEIDENKYLINDNAGNRTFWAENQQMFGSRDGSEWQASGDDVISVDGVEIKINQGDNIYALVAKINDSDAAVKASIDPITKSLNLATTDARQLWIQDVKGNAFNELGMVKDSSQTPPYNLENGVRVSGGSLFDTVIAFRNALLKGDQESIGGRVLGSLDQGINNLVTRLAKSGAEYERAQLNAERSSKLALDVTQQVSREGDLDFTKAVTDMKMLDYTNQATLSQAGKMYSSTLLNYMR
;
A
#
# COMPACT_ATOMS: atom_id res chain seq x y z
N GLN A 1 21.21 -25.21 3.84
CA GLN A 1 20.51 -24.41 2.80
C GLN A 1 19.92 -23.21 3.52
N ASN A 2 20.11 -22.00 2.99
CA ASN A 2 19.57 -20.77 3.56
C ASN A 2 18.61 -20.17 2.54
N VAL A 3 17.35 -19.93 2.93
CA VAL A 3 16.34 -19.35 2.05
C VAL A 3 16.47 -17.84 2.08
N LYS A 4 16.57 -17.24 0.91
CA LYS A 4 16.79 -15.80 0.74
C LYS A 4 15.63 -15.17 0.00
N TYR A 5 15.05 -14.13 0.59
CA TYR A 5 14.04 -13.32 -0.07
C TYR A 5 14.72 -12.19 -0.86
N ASN A 6 14.40 -12.09 -2.15
CA ASN A 6 14.98 -11.11 -3.07
C ASN A 6 13.91 -10.20 -3.71
N GLY A 7 12.80 -9.95 -3.01
CA GLY A 7 11.73 -9.05 -3.46
C GLY A 7 11.70 -7.75 -2.64
N ASN A 8 10.59 -7.03 -2.70
CA ASN A 8 10.33 -5.81 -1.93
C ASN A 8 9.33 -6.06 -0.79
N ILE A 9 9.11 -5.05 0.04
CA ILE A 9 8.11 -5.06 1.11
C ILE A 9 6.96 -4.07 0.88
N ASP A 10 7.02 -3.35 -0.25
CA ASP A 10 6.09 -2.29 -0.57
C ASP A 10 4.74 -2.89 -1.00
N SER A 11 3.67 -2.26 -0.52
CA SER A 11 2.33 -2.50 -1.03
C SER A 11 2.09 -1.65 -2.28
N ASN A 12 1.55 -2.25 -3.34
CA ASN A 12 1.19 -1.48 -4.53
C ASN A 12 -0.24 -0.95 -4.41
N LEU A 13 -0.46 0.31 -4.76
CA LEU A 13 -1.78 0.94 -4.73
C LEU A 13 -2.34 0.98 -6.15
N VAL A 14 -3.50 0.37 -6.35
CA VAL A 14 -4.21 0.39 -7.63
C VAL A 14 -5.44 1.28 -7.48
N GLU A 15 -5.48 2.38 -8.23
CA GLU A 15 -6.66 3.23 -8.28
C GLU A 15 -7.80 2.50 -8.99
N ILE A 16 -8.99 2.55 -8.40
CA ILE A 16 -10.18 1.85 -8.89
C ILE A 16 -11.35 2.77 -9.21
N ASP A 17 -11.35 3.98 -8.65
CA ASP A 17 -12.38 5.00 -8.77
C ASP A 17 -11.78 6.32 -8.23
N GLU A 18 -12.37 7.48 -8.51
CA GLU A 18 -11.80 8.80 -8.18
C GLU A 18 -11.28 8.89 -6.73
N ASN A 19 -9.94 8.91 -6.55
CA ASN A 19 -9.26 8.91 -5.26
C ASN A 19 -9.56 7.71 -4.34
N LYS A 20 -9.99 6.56 -4.89
CA LYS A 20 -10.15 5.29 -4.18
C LYS A 20 -9.14 4.28 -4.68
N TYR A 21 -8.46 3.64 -3.73
CA TYR A 21 -7.38 2.69 -4.02
C TYR A 21 -7.69 1.32 -3.43
N LEU A 22 -7.30 0.27 -4.16
CA LEU A 22 -7.10 -1.07 -3.63
C LEU A 22 -5.61 -1.25 -3.31
N ILE A 23 -5.33 -1.73 -2.11
CA ILE A 23 -3.97 -2.07 -1.67
C ILE A 23 -3.71 -3.50 -2.11
N ASN A 24 -2.70 -3.70 -2.95
CA ASN A 24 -2.17 -5.02 -3.29
C ASN A 24 -0.95 -5.29 -2.41
N ASP A 25 -1.16 -6.06 -1.35
CA ASP A 25 -0.17 -6.39 -0.32
C ASP A 25 0.16 -7.89 -0.35
N ASN A 26 0.80 -8.32 -1.45
CA ASN A 26 1.19 -9.71 -1.72
C ASN A 26 2.71 -9.93 -1.63
N ALA A 27 3.41 -9.09 -0.86
CA ALA A 27 4.85 -9.19 -0.70
C ALA A 27 5.24 -10.57 -0.13
N GLY A 28 6.21 -11.24 -0.78
CA GLY A 28 6.56 -12.62 -0.45
C GLY A 28 7.13 -12.80 0.97
N ASN A 29 7.75 -11.74 1.52
CA ASN A 29 8.24 -11.70 2.90
C ASN A 29 7.12 -11.67 3.96
N ARG A 30 5.87 -11.42 3.54
CA ARG A 30 4.65 -11.43 4.36
C ARG A 30 3.80 -12.67 4.08
N THR A 31 3.75 -13.11 2.82
CA THR A 31 2.92 -14.26 2.38
C THR A 31 3.51 -15.60 2.75
N PHE A 32 4.83 -15.77 2.59
CA PHE A 32 5.51 -17.06 2.81
C PHE A 32 6.27 -17.12 4.13
N TRP A 33 5.93 -16.24 5.07
CA TRP A 33 6.56 -16.19 6.38
C TRP A 33 5.78 -17.01 7.39
N ALA A 34 6.46 -17.74 8.27
CA ALA A 34 5.80 -18.68 9.16
C ALA A 34 5.50 -18.10 10.54
N GLU A 35 6.44 -17.34 11.11
CA GLU A 35 6.41 -16.96 12.51
C GLU A 35 6.70 -15.47 12.69
N ASN A 36 6.29 -14.87 13.81
CA ASN A 36 6.72 -13.52 14.13
C ASN A 36 8.24 -13.45 14.20
N GLN A 37 8.85 -12.49 13.51
CA GLN A 37 10.30 -12.34 13.53
C GLN A 37 10.72 -11.57 14.78
N GLN A 38 11.79 -12.04 15.41
CA GLN A 38 12.45 -11.35 16.52
C GLN A 38 13.90 -11.08 16.16
N MET A 39 14.36 -9.86 16.44
CA MET A 39 15.75 -9.44 16.31
C MET A 39 16.27 -9.02 17.67
N PHE A 40 17.38 -9.62 18.08
CA PHE A 40 18.07 -9.29 19.32
C PHE A 40 19.38 -8.60 18.96
N GLY A 41 19.50 -7.33 19.36
CA GLY A 41 20.70 -6.52 19.15
C GLY A 41 21.91 -7.09 19.87
N SER A 42 23.10 -6.73 19.39
CA SER A 42 24.35 -7.29 19.93
C SER A 42 25.10 -6.37 20.87
N ARG A 43 24.69 -5.10 20.99
CA ARG A 43 25.39 -4.09 21.78
C ARG A 43 24.53 -3.59 22.94
N ASP A 44 25.17 -3.37 24.09
CA ASP A 44 24.55 -2.70 25.23
C ASP A 44 24.26 -1.24 24.86
N GLY A 45 23.00 -0.83 24.95
CA GLY A 45 22.55 0.52 24.65
C GLY A 45 22.26 1.37 25.88
N SER A 46 22.63 0.94 27.09
CA SER A 46 22.32 1.65 28.33
C SER A 46 22.90 3.07 28.38
N GLU A 47 24.09 3.26 27.79
CA GLU A 47 24.77 4.55 27.67
C GLU A 47 24.54 5.23 26.31
N TRP A 48 23.77 4.59 25.41
CA TRP A 48 23.53 5.15 24.09
C TRP A 48 22.64 6.38 24.17
N GLN A 49 23.08 7.44 23.48
CA GLN A 49 22.36 8.67 23.30
C GLN A 49 22.61 9.19 21.88
N ALA A 50 21.54 9.60 21.19
CA ALA A 50 21.61 10.12 19.84
C ALA A 50 22.49 11.38 19.81
N SER A 51 23.56 11.33 19.01
CA SER A 51 24.53 12.41 18.88
C SER A 51 23.99 13.59 18.06
N GLY A 52 22.99 13.34 17.21
CA GLY A 52 22.30 14.33 16.37
C GLY A 52 20.87 13.90 16.03
N ASP A 53 20.21 14.69 15.18
CA ASP A 53 18.88 14.36 14.66
C ASP A 53 18.97 13.30 13.54
N ASP A 54 18.46 12.11 13.85
CA ASP A 54 18.52 10.93 13.02
C ASP A 54 17.13 10.49 12.54
N VAL A 55 17.10 9.68 11.48
CA VAL A 55 15.88 9.04 10.97
C VAL A 55 16.18 7.59 10.71
N ILE A 56 15.44 6.72 11.39
CA ILE A 56 15.47 5.28 11.14
C ILE A 56 14.22 4.87 10.38
N SER A 57 14.29 3.76 9.66
CA SER A 57 13.13 3.13 9.05
C SER A 57 12.93 1.73 9.60
N VAL A 58 11.69 1.45 9.99
CA VAL A 58 11.22 0.14 10.41
C VAL A 58 10.09 -0.26 9.46
N ASP A 59 10.36 -1.22 8.57
CA ASP A 59 9.46 -1.65 7.49
C ASP A 59 8.93 -0.53 6.60
N GLY A 60 9.79 0.43 6.28
CA GLY A 60 9.42 1.60 5.48
C GLY A 60 8.80 2.74 6.28
N VAL A 61 8.41 2.52 7.55
CA VAL A 61 7.93 3.58 8.44
C VAL A 61 9.11 4.36 8.99
N GLU A 62 9.19 5.65 8.65
CA GLU A 62 10.23 6.55 9.15
C GLU A 62 9.93 7.01 10.58
N ILE A 63 10.92 6.86 11.47
CA ILE A 63 10.83 7.26 12.87
C ILE A 63 11.96 8.26 13.13
N LYS A 64 11.59 9.43 13.63
CA LYS A 64 12.51 10.54 13.90
C LYS A 64 13.10 10.42 15.28
N ILE A 65 14.42 10.43 15.36
CA ILE A 65 15.19 10.45 16.60
C ILE A 65 15.76 11.86 16.74
N ASN A 66 15.60 12.44 17.92
CA ASN A 66 16.10 13.76 18.21
C ASN A 66 17.45 13.65 18.92
N GLN A 67 18.31 14.65 18.71
CA GLN A 67 19.54 14.77 19.46
C GLN A 67 19.25 14.69 20.98
N GLY A 68 20.00 13.84 21.68
CA GLY A 68 19.84 13.63 23.11
C GLY A 68 18.85 12.52 23.50
N ASP A 69 18.12 11.93 22.56
CA ASP A 69 17.30 10.75 22.84
C ASP A 69 18.15 9.57 23.29
N ASN A 70 17.71 8.84 24.30
CA ASN A 70 18.35 7.61 24.76
C ASN A 70 17.61 6.36 24.25
N ILE A 71 18.12 5.16 24.58
CA ILE A 71 17.52 3.91 24.13
C ILE A 71 16.05 3.75 24.55
N TYR A 72 15.66 4.28 25.71
CA TYR A 72 14.27 4.21 26.19
C TYR A 72 13.35 5.11 25.36
N ALA A 73 13.81 6.32 25.02
CA ALA A 73 13.10 7.23 24.13
C ALA A 73 12.94 6.62 22.73
N LEU A 74 13.99 5.98 22.20
CA LEU A 74 13.93 5.26 20.93
C LEU A 74 12.90 4.11 20.97
N VAL A 75 12.93 3.30 22.02
CA VAL A 75 11.96 2.19 22.19
C VAL A 75 10.53 2.71 22.25
N ALA A 76 10.29 3.80 22.99
CA ALA A 76 8.97 4.44 23.02
C ALA A 76 8.56 4.92 21.63
N LYS A 77 9.43 5.63 20.92
CA LYS A 77 9.17 6.12 19.55
C LYS A 77 8.88 5.01 18.55
N ILE A 78 9.55 3.86 18.65
CA ILE A 78 9.24 2.69 17.80
C ILE A 78 7.86 2.12 18.16
N ASN A 79 7.57 1.95 19.44
CA ASN A 79 6.28 1.40 19.89
C ASN A 79 5.09 2.32 19.62
N ASP A 80 5.31 3.63 19.61
CA ASP A 80 4.29 4.65 19.33
C ASP A 80 4.17 4.95 17.82
N SER A 81 4.97 4.30 16.98
CA SER A 81 4.90 4.45 15.52
C SER A 81 3.85 3.54 14.88
N ASP A 82 3.53 3.79 13.61
CA ASP A 82 2.65 2.92 12.81
C ASP A 82 3.33 1.60 12.37
N ALA A 83 4.59 1.37 12.77
CA ALA A 83 5.26 0.12 12.50
C ALA A 83 4.63 -1.01 13.33
N ALA A 84 4.25 -2.11 12.68
CA ALA A 84 3.72 -3.31 13.31
C ALA A 84 4.83 -4.12 14.02
N VAL A 85 5.52 -3.48 14.96
CA VAL A 85 6.71 -3.97 15.66
C VAL A 85 6.65 -3.52 17.12
N LYS A 86 7.05 -4.42 18.02
CA LYS A 86 7.28 -4.13 19.43
C LYS A 86 8.77 -4.03 19.71
N ALA A 87 9.20 -2.87 20.16
CA ALA A 87 10.54 -2.63 20.67
C ALA A 87 10.60 -2.86 22.19
N SER A 88 11.72 -3.42 22.65
CA SER A 88 12.00 -3.64 24.07
C SER A 88 13.50 -3.64 24.32
N ILE A 89 13.90 -3.55 25.59
CA ILE A 89 15.30 -3.65 26.00
C ILE A 89 15.49 -5.00 26.69
N ASP A 90 16.51 -5.73 26.29
CA ASP A 90 16.85 -6.98 26.95
C ASP A 90 17.23 -6.73 28.41
N PRO A 91 16.61 -7.41 29.40
CA PRO A 91 16.89 -7.16 30.80
C PRO A 91 18.32 -7.55 31.21
N ILE A 92 18.97 -8.46 30.47
CA ILE A 92 20.30 -8.99 30.76
C ILE A 92 21.36 -8.26 29.93
N THR A 93 21.23 -8.25 28.61
CA THR A 93 22.24 -7.66 27.70
C THR A 93 22.07 -6.17 27.50
N LYS A 94 20.93 -5.60 27.93
CA LYS A 94 20.57 -4.18 27.75
C LYS A 94 20.60 -3.72 26.28
N SER A 95 20.48 -4.68 25.36
CA SER A 95 20.42 -4.44 23.92
C SER A 95 19.00 -4.13 23.48
N LEU A 96 18.87 -3.47 22.34
CA LEU A 96 17.59 -3.27 21.68
C LEU A 96 17.09 -4.60 21.11
N ASN A 97 15.83 -4.93 21.39
CA ASN A 97 15.13 -6.08 20.86
C ASN A 97 13.90 -5.59 20.07
N LEU A 98 13.67 -6.17 18.90
CA LEU A 98 12.52 -5.89 18.04
C LEU A 98 11.75 -7.18 17.77
N ALA A 99 10.42 -7.14 17.84
CA ALA A 99 9.57 -8.28 17.54
C ALA A 99 8.39 -7.83 16.67
N THR A 100 8.14 -8.51 15.54
CA THR A 100 6.94 -8.21 14.74
C THR A 100 5.67 -8.63 15.48
N THR A 101 4.57 -7.91 15.24
CA THR A 101 3.25 -8.30 15.78
C THR A 101 2.54 -9.32 14.90
N ASP A 102 2.97 -9.47 13.65
CA ASP A 102 2.47 -10.43 12.66
C ASP A 102 3.61 -11.26 12.03
N ALA A 103 3.25 -12.36 11.35
CA ALA A 103 4.19 -13.25 10.69
C ALA A 103 4.74 -12.61 9.39
N ARG A 104 5.96 -12.04 9.48
CA ARG A 104 6.69 -11.46 8.34
C ARG A 104 8.17 -11.25 8.65
N GLN A 105 8.95 -11.06 7.59
CA GLN A 105 10.30 -10.52 7.71
C GLN A 105 10.25 -9.02 8.03
N LEU A 106 10.93 -8.63 9.09
CA LEU A 106 11.20 -7.27 9.55
C LEU A 106 12.42 -6.71 8.80
N TRP A 107 12.27 -5.50 8.26
CA TRP A 107 13.33 -4.75 7.61
C TRP A 107 13.62 -3.49 8.42
N ILE A 108 14.88 -3.26 8.77
CA ILE A 108 15.31 -2.09 9.55
C ILE A 108 16.51 -1.42 8.88
N GLN A 109 16.56 -0.09 8.87
CA GLN A 109 17.69 0.65 8.31
C GLN A 109 17.83 2.04 8.94
N ASP A 110 19.05 2.58 8.91
CA ASP A 110 19.29 4.00 9.17
C ASP A 110 19.09 4.77 7.85
N VAL A 111 18.11 5.67 7.80
CA VAL A 111 17.83 6.54 6.62
C VAL A 111 18.71 7.77 6.68
N LYS A 112 18.84 8.37 7.87
CA LYS A 112 19.70 9.50 8.18
C LYS A 112 20.35 9.26 9.53
N GLY A 113 21.66 9.44 9.62
CA GLY A 113 22.41 9.14 10.84
C GLY A 113 22.79 7.67 10.92
N ASN A 114 22.99 7.18 12.14
CA ASN A 114 23.58 5.88 12.41
C ASN A 114 23.04 5.23 13.70
N ALA A 115 21.85 5.59 14.17
CA ALA A 115 21.30 5.11 15.43
C ALA A 115 21.22 3.57 15.54
N PHE A 116 20.70 2.86 14.53
CA PHE A 116 20.67 1.39 14.55
C PHE A 116 22.07 0.80 14.45
N ASN A 117 22.97 1.43 13.71
CA ASN A 117 24.36 1.01 13.67
C ASN A 117 25.06 1.15 15.03
N GLU A 118 24.86 2.28 15.71
CA GLU A 118 25.39 2.56 17.03
C GLU A 118 24.85 1.59 18.08
N LEU A 119 23.62 1.09 17.90
CA LEU A 119 23.01 0.08 18.76
C LEU A 119 23.35 -1.37 18.35
N GLY A 120 24.17 -1.57 17.31
CA GLY A 120 24.59 -2.89 16.85
C GLY A 120 23.46 -3.71 16.24
N MET A 121 22.50 -3.06 15.57
CA MET A 121 21.41 -3.70 14.84
C MET A 121 21.74 -3.85 13.35
N VAL A 122 22.41 -2.86 12.76
CA VAL A 122 22.78 -2.85 11.34
C VAL A 122 24.26 -2.51 11.16
N LYS A 123 24.86 -2.95 10.05
CA LYS A 123 26.31 -2.84 9.79
C LYS A 123 26.79 -1.44 9.52
N ASP A 124 26.28 -0.82 8.46
CA ASP A 124 26.55 0.56 8.06
C ASP A 124 25.52 0.93 6.98
N SER A 125 25.54 2.18 6.53
CA SER A 125 24.64 2.68 5.50
C SER A 125 24.93 2.15 4.09
N SER A 126 25.97 1.32 3.89
CA SER A 126 26.29 0.74 2.58
C SER A 126 25.43 -0.47 2.23
N GLN A 127 24.80 -1.09 3.23
CA GLN A 127 23.95 -2.26 3.05
C GLN A 127 22.49 -1.91 3.28
N THR A 128 21.62 -2.44 2.43
CA THR A 128 20.17 -2.29 2.57
C THR A 128 19.52 -3.56 3.12
N PRO A 129 18.34 -3.44 3.75
CA PRO A 129 17.53 -4.59 4.11
C PRO A 129 17.27 -5.50 2.90
N PRO A 130 17.16 -6.82 3.10
CA PRO A 130 17.20 -7.54 4.38
C PRO A 130 18.62 -7.96 4.84
N TYR A 131 19.68 -7.55 4.14
CA TYR A 131 21.04 -8.10 4.32
C TYR A 131 21.99 -7.19 5.10
N ASN A 132 21.47 -6.13 5.69
CA ASN A 132 22.22 -5.10 6.40
C ASN A 132 22.38 -5.35 7.91
N LEU A 133 21.87 -6.47 8.42
CA LEU A 133 21.96 -6.78 9.85
C LEU A 133 23.41 -6.97 10.30
N GLU A 134 23.71 -6.48 11.50
CA GLU A 134 25.01 -6.64 12.15
C GLU A 134 25.28 -8.12 12.47
N ASN A 135 26.54 -8.55 12.38
CA ASN A 135 26.91 -9.97 12.53
C ASN A 135 26.55 -10.55 13.91
N GLY A 136 26.46 -9.71 14.94
CA GLY A 136 26.08 -10.11 16.28
C GLY A 136 24.57 -10.24 16.49
N VAL A 137 23.74 -9.76 15.55
CA VAL A 137 22.28 -9.78 15.70
C VAL A 137 21.79 -11.21 15.61
N ARG A 138 21.04 -11.62 16.64
CA ARG A 138 20.36 -12.92 16.62
C ARG A 138 18.98 -12.70 16.03
N VAL A 139 18.68 -13.46 14.98
CA VAL A 139 17.37 -13.44 14.32
C VAL A 139 16.65 -14.74 14.61
N SER A 140 15.42 -14.63 15.09
CA SER A 140 14.48 -15.73 15.29
C SER A 140 13.23 -15.52 14.44
N GLY A 141 12.55 -16.60 14.09
CA GLY A 141 11.47 -16.60 13.11
C GLY A 141 12.01 -16.82 11.69
N GLY A 142 11.30 -17.68 10.93
CA GLY A 142 11.72 -18.10 9.59
C GLY A 142 10.57 -18.12 8.59
N SER A 143 10.94 -18.37 7.34
CA SER A 143 9.95 -18.59 6.28
C SER A 143 9.30 -19.98 6.40
N LEU A 144 8.17 -20.15 5.72
CA LEU A 144 7.55 -21.46 5.54
C LEU A 144 8.53 -22.43 4.87
N PHE A 145 9.39 -21.95 3.98
CA PHE A 145 10.42 -22.77 3.33
C PHE A 145 11.49 -23.26 4.32
N ASP A 146 11.96 -22.39 5.22
CA ASP A 146 12.90 -22.78 6.28
C ASP A 146 12.27 -23.84 7.19
N THR A 147 10.97 -23.68 7.45
CA THR A 147 10.19 -24.62 8.25
C THR A 147 10.05 -25.98 7.58
N VAL A 148 9.73 -26.03 6.29
CA VAL A 148 9.66 -27.29 5.51
C VAL A 148 11.03 -27.96 5.41
N ILE A 149 12.11 -27.18 5.26
CA ILE A 149 13.47 -27.70 5.29
C ILE A 149 13.80 -28.30 6.66
N ALA A 150 13.41 -27.61 7.75
CA ALA A 150 13.58 -28.11 9.11
C ALA A 150 12.80 -29.42 9.33
N PHE A 151 11.57 -29.51 8.82
CA PHE A 151 10.75 -30.71 8.87
C PHE A 151 11.37 -31.89 8.13
N ARG A 152 11.79 -31.68 6.88
CA ARG A 152 12.52 -32.68 6.09
C ARG A 152 13.75 -33.18 6.85
N ASN A 153 14.56 -32.26 7.38
CA ASN A 153 15.80 -32.62 8.07
C ASN A 153 15.53 -33.39 9.37
N ALA A 154 14.46 -33.05 10.10
CA ALA A 154 14.06 -33.75 11.32
C ALA A 154 13.56 -35.17 11.00
N LEU A 155 12.76 -35.34 9.93
CA LEU A 155 12.33 -36.66 9.44
C LEU A 155 13.51 -37.53 9.04
N LEU A 156 14.49 -36.98 8.31
CA LEU A 156 15.68 -37.72 7.88
C LEU A 156 16.57 -38.15 9.07
N LYS A 157 16.52 -37.42 10.18
CA LYS A 157 17.26 -37.73 11.41
C LYS A 157 16.49 -38.63 12.38
N GLY A 158 15.19 -38.85 12.16
CA GLY A 158 14.32 -39.51 13.13
C GLY A 158 14.11 -38.69 14.41
N ASP A 159 14.25 -37.36 14.33
CA ASP A 159 14.13 -36.45 15.49
C ASP A 159 12.65 -36.16 15.77
N GLN A 160 12.00 -37.10 16.45
CA GLN A 160 10.57 -37.05 16.77
C GLN A 160 10.21 -35.90 17.73
N GLU A 161 11.16 -35.47 18.58
CA GLU A 161 10.98 -34.36 19.50
C GLU A 161 10.87 -33.03 18.75
N SER A 162 11.82 -32.75 17.84
CA SER A 162 11.76 -31.55 17.00
C SER A 162 10.52 -31.51 16.11
N ILE A 163 10.09 -32.67 15.59
CA ILE A 163 8.89 -32.80 14.77
C ILE A 163 7.65 -32.47 15.61
N GLY A 164 7.44 -33.19 16.71
CA GLY A 164 6.23 -33.09 17.53
C GLY A 164 6.06 -31.77 18.28
N GLY A 165 7.15 -31.03 18.50
CA GLY A 165 7.12 -29.72 19.15
C GLY A 165 7.18 -28.58 18.14
N ARG A 166 8.38 -28.02 17.98
CA ARG A 166 8.61 -26.76 17.28
C ARG A 166 8.21 -26.80 15.81
N VAL A 167 8.63 -27.84 15.07
CA VAL A 167 8.53 -27.80 13.60
C VAL A 167 7.09 -27.86 13.12
N LEU A 168 6.26 -28.73 13.69
CA LEU A 168 4.83 -28.77 13.34
C LEU A 168 4.12 -27.47 13.75
N GLY A 169 4.44 -26.91 14.92
CA GLY A 169 3.90 -25.62 15.34
C GLY A 169 4.23 -24.49 14.35
N SER A 170 5.48 -24.39 13.91
CA SER A 170 5.91 -23.42 12.89
C SER A 170 5.19 -23.66 11.55
N LEU A 171 4.98 -24.92 11.14
CA LEU A 171 4.26 -25.25 9.90
C LEU A 171 2.80 -24.79 9.98
N ASP A 172 2.13 -25.07 11.09
CA ASP A 172 0.75 -24.65 11.30
C ASP A 172 0.62 -23.13 11.27
N GLN A 173 1.54 -22.40 11.92
CA GLN A 173 1.57 -20.94 11.86
C GLN A 173 1.75 -20.42 10.43
N GLY A 174 2.68 -21.01 9.66
CA GLY A 174 2.88 -20.63 8.27
C GLY A 174 1.71 -20.97 7.35
N ILE A 175 1.05 -22.11 7.55
CA ILE A 175 -0.18 -22.46 6.83
C ILE A 175 -1.30 -21.47 7.16
N ASN A 176 -1.49 -21.15 8.45
CA ASN A 176 -2.50 -20.20 8.89
C ASN A 176 -2.26 -18.80 8.31
N ASN A 177 -1.01 -18.34 8.25
CA ASN A 177 -0.66 -17.08 7.61
C ASN A 177 -0.99 -17.12 6.11
N LEU A 178 -0.61 -18.19 5.41
CA LEU A 178 -0.90 -18.36 3.99
C LEU A 178 -2.41 -18.39 3.70
N VAL A 179 -3.19 -19.11 4.51
CA VAL A 179 -4.67 -19.16 4.39
C VAL A 179 -5.27 -17.78 4.63
N THR A 180 -4.77 -17.04 5.63
CA THR A 180 -5.23 -15.66 5.91
C THR A 180 -4.95 -14.73 4.72
N ARG A 181 -3.77 -14.86 4.10
CA ARG A 181 -3.39 -14.08 2.90
C ARG A 181 -4.25 -14.45 1.69
N LEU A 182 -4.52 -15.74 1.48
CA LEU A 182 -5.43 -16.20 0.42
C LEU A 182 -6.85 -15.66 0.62
N ALA A 183 -7.38 -15.71 1.85
CA ALA A 183 -8.70 -15.17 2.16
C ALA A 183 -8.79 -13.67 1.92
N LYS A 184 -7.76 -12.90 2.34
CA LYS A 184 -7.64 -11.46 2.06
C LYS A 184 -7.64 -11.18 0.56
N SER A 185 -6.80 -11.90 -0.20
CA SER A 185 -6.69 -11.75 -1.65
C SER A 185 -8.02 -12.08 -2.36
N GLY A 186 -8.74 -13.12 -1.91
CA GLY A 186 -10.07 -13.44 -2.42
C GLY A 186 -11.08 -12.32 -2.16
N ALA A 187 -11.09 -11.74 -0.96
CA ALA A 187 -11.98 -10.61 -0.65
C ALA A 187 -11.65 -9.35 -1.47
N GLU A 188 -10.36 -9.08 -1.71
CA GLU A 188 -9.91 -7.98 -2.57
C GLU A 188 -10.28 -8.20 -4.03
N TYR A 189 -10.19 -9.45 -4.52
CA TYR A 189 -10.63 -9.83 -5.86
C TYR A 189 -12.13 -9.59 -6.07
N GLU A 190 -12.98 -10.02 -5.13
CA GLU A 190 -14.42 -9.77 -5.17
C GLU A 190 -14.74 -8.27 -5.17
N ARG A 191 -14.03 -7.49 -4.34
CA ARG A 191 -14.17 -6.02 -4.35
C ARG A 191 -13.77 -5.42 -5.69
N ALA A 192 -12.67 -5.88 -6.28
CA ALA A 192 -12.22 -5.41 -7.59
C ALA A 192 -13.26 -5.71 -8.68
N GLN A 193 -13.84 -6.91 -8.68
CA GLN A 193 -14.89 -7.30 -9.62
C GLN A 193 -16.14 -6.42 -9.50
N LEU A 194 -16.63 -6.20 -8.27
CA LEU A 194 -17.78 -5.32 -8.02
C LEU A 194 -17.52 -3.87 -8.46
N ASN A 195 -16.30 -3.37 -8.27
CA ASN A 195 -15.93 -2.03 -8.71
C ASN A 195 -15.84 -1.93 -10.23
N ALA A 196 -15.30 -2.95 -10.92
CA ALA A 196 -15.29 -3.00 -12.38
C ALA A 196 -16.72 -2.96 -12.96
N GLU A 197 -17.66 -3.72 -12.36
CA GLU A 197 -19.07 -3.69 -12.77
C GLU A 197 -19.72 -2.31 -12.54
N ARG A 198 -19.42 -1.65 -11.41
CA ARG A 198 -19.92 -0.30 -11.13
C ARG A 198 -19.34 0.74 -12.08
N SER A 199 -18.04 0.67 -12.35
CA SER A 199 -17.35 1.57 -13.29
C SER A 199 -17.93 1.45 -14.70
N SER A 200 -18.22 0.22 -15.16
CA SER A 200 -18.88 -0.01 -16.44
C SER A 200 -20.29 0.62 -16.49
N LYS A 201 -21.08 0.51 -15.42
CA LYS A 201 -22.39 1.18 -15.33
C LYS A 201 -22.26 2.70 -15.34
N LEU A 202 -21.33 3.25 -14.57
CA LEU A 202 -21.07 4.68 -14.53
C LEU A 202 -20.68 5.22 -15.91
N ALA A 203 -19.81 4.50 -16.64
CA ALA A 203 -19.42 4.88 -17.99
C ALA A 203 -20.63 4.97 -18.95
N LEU A 204 -21.57 4.04 -18.86
CA LEU A 204 -22.83 4.08 -19.62
C LEU A 204 -23.69 5.27 -19.22
N ASP A 205 -23.86 5.53 -17.92
CA ASP A 205 -24.67 6.63 -17.40
C ASP A 205 -24.10 7.99 -17.80
N VAL A 206 -22.78 8.17 -17.68
CA VAL A 206 -22.07 9.38 -18.12
C VAL A 206 -22.19 9.55 -19.63
N THR A 207 -22.04 8.49 -20.42
CA THR A 207 -22.24 8.55 -21.88
C THR A 207 -23.66 9.00 -22.22
N GLN A 208 -24.67 8.46 -21.53
CA GLN A 208 -26.06 8.90 -21.72
C GLN A 208 -26.31 10.34 -21.29
N GLN A 209 -25.62 10.84 -20.26
CA GLN A 209 -25.71 12.24 -19.85
C GLN A 209 -25.04 13.15 -20.88
N VAL A 210 -23.85 12.78 -21.38
CA VAL A 210 -23.15 13.50 -22.44
C VAL A 210 -23.98 13.55 -23.72
N SER A 211 -24.60 12.44 -24.12
CA SER A 211 -25.56 12.45 -25.24
C SER A 211 -26.74 13.36 -24.98
N ARG A 212 -27.33 13.36 -23.78
CA ARG A 212 -28.46 14.27 -23.45
C ARG A 212 -28.09 15.75 -23.49
N GLU A 213 -26.88 16.11 -23.07
CA GLU A 213 -26.42 17.51 -22.99
C GLU A 213 -25.79 18.00 -24.30
N GLY A 214 -25.09 17.11 -25.01
CA GLY A 214 -24.31 17.42 -26.21
C GLY A 214 -25.00 17.10 -27.54
N ASP A 215 -25.93 16.13 -27.57
CA ASP A 215 -26.72 15.90 -28.77
C ASP A 215 -27.71 17.06 -28.91
N LEU A 216 -27.50 17.88 -29.95
CA LEU A 216 -28.52 18.80 -30.44
C LEU A 216 -29.81 17.99 -30.63
N ASP A 217 -30.86 18.35 -29.89
CA ASP A 217 -32.19 17.83 -30.18
C ASP A 217 -32.57 18.31 -31.58
N PHE A 218 -32.22 17.51 -32.58
CA PHE A 218 -32.41 17.82 -34.00
C PHE A 218 -33.86 18.21 -34.28
N THR A 219 -34.81 17.66 -33.52
CA THR A 219 -36.24 18.00 -33.62
C THR A 219 -36.50 19.45 -33.24
N LYS A 220 -35.92 19.90 -32.12
CA LYS A 220 -36.06 21.28 -31.65
C LYS A 220 -35.28 22.25 -32.53
N ALA A 221 -34.03 21.92 -32.89
CA ALA A 221 -33.22 22.73 -33.79
C ALA A 221 -33.88 22.90 -35.17
N VAL A 222 -34.48 21.85 -35.73
CA VAL A 222 -35.23 21.90 -36.99
C VAL A 222 -36.51 22.74 -36.82
N THR A 223 -37.23 22.60 -35.71
CA THR A 223 -38.46 23.37 -35.45
C THR A 223 -38.16 24.86 -35.29
N ASP A 224 -37.12 25.21 -34.53
CA ASP A 224 -36.66 26.58 -34.33
C ASP A 224 -36.18 27.19 -35.66
N MET A 225 -35.43 26.42 -36.45
CA MET A 225 -35.02 26.83 -37.79
C MET A 225 -36.22 27.04 -38.73
N LYS A 226 -37.23 26.16 -38.69
CA LYS A 226 -38.47 26.34 -39.47
C LYS A 226 -39.26 27.56 -39.02
N MET A 227 -39.35 27.82 -37.71
CA MET A 227 -39.98 29.02 -37.18
C MET A 227 -39.26 30.30 -37.62
N LEU A 228 -37.92 30.30 -37.63
CA LEU A 228 -37.13 31.40 -38.16
C LEU A 228 -37.37 31.60 -39.66
N ASP A 229 -37.42 30.52 -40.45
CA ASP A 229 -37.76 30.58 -41.89
C ASP A 229 -39.16 31.17 -42.11
N TYR A 230 -40.16 30.71 -41.34
CA TYR A 230 -41.52 31.24 -41.41
C TYR A 230 -41.58 32.72 -41.04
N THR A 231 -40.88 33.12 -39.98
CA THR A 231 -40.83 34.52 -39.53
C THR A 231 -40.15 35.40 -40.57
N ASN A 232 -39.07 34.91 -41.19
CA ASN A 232 -38.35 35.60 -42.27
C ASN A 232 -39.25 35.77 -43.51
N GLN A 233 -39.91 34.70 -43.96
CA GLN A 233 -40.87 34.77 -45.07
C GLN A 233 -42.04 35.72 -44.78
N ALA A 234 -42.59 35.70 -43.57
CA ALA A 234 -43.65 36.62 -43.16
C ALA A 234 -43.17 38.07 -43.17
N THR A 235 -41.94 38.32 -42.68
CA THR A 235 -41.31 39.65 -42.67
C THR A 235 -41.07 40.15 -44.10
N LEU A 236 -40.55 39.30 -45.00
CA LEU A 236 -40.36 39.62 -46.42
C LEU A 236 -41.70 39.88 -47.13
N SER A 237 -42.75 39.10 -46.84
CA SER A 237 -44.09 39.33 -47.38
C SER A 237 -44.68 40.66 -46.90
N GLN A 238 -44.52 40.98 -45.62
CA GLN A 238 -45.00 42.23 -45.04
C GLN A 238 -44.20 43.43 -45.57
N ALA A 239 -42.88 43.31 -45.68
CA ALA A 239 -42.02 44.31 -46.31
C ALA A 239 -42.43 44.51 -47.78
N GLY A 240 -42.66 43.44 -48.54
CA GLY A 240 -43.15 43.52 -49.92
C GLY A 240 -44.49 44.22 -50.04
N LYS A 241 -45.43 43.98 -49.12
CA LYS A 241 -46.71 44.70 -49.06
C LYS A 241 -46.52 46.19 -48.75
N MET A 242 -45.66 46.53 -47.79
CA MET A 242 -45.32 47.92 -47.47
C MET A 242 -44.62 48.65 -48.64
N TYR A 243 -43.74 47.96 -49.36
CA TYR A 243 -43.09 48.50 -50.57
C TYR A 243 -44.08 48.64 -51.75
N SER A 244 -45.07 47.75 -51.87
CA SER A 244 -46.13 47.85 -52.89
C SER A 244 -47.18 48.93 -52.57
N SER A 245 -47.34 49.32 -51.31
CA SER A 245 -48.22 50.41 -50.87
C SER A 245 -47.50 51.76 -50.79
N THR A 246 -46.50 51.98 -51.63
CA THR A 246 -45.83 53.28 -51.70
C THR A 246 -46.75 54.33 -52.33
N LEU A 247 -46.53 55.58 -51.93
CA LEU A 247 -47.32 56.81 -52.11
C LEU A 247 -48.02 57.08 -53.47
N LEU A 248 -47.79 56.26 -54.50
CA LEU A 248 -48.42 56.32 -55.82
C LEU A 248 -49.94 56.03 -55.82
N ASN A 249 -50.47 55.31 -54.82
CA ASN A 249 -51.92 55.08 -54.71
C ASN A 249 -52.70 56.21 -54.02
N TYR A 250 -52.02 57.18 -53.41
CA TYR A 250 -52.66 58.33 -52.74
C TYR A 250 -52.62 59.62 -53.59
N MET A 251 -52.19 59.53 -54.86
CA MET A 251 -52.19 60.64 -55.83
C MET A 251 -53.11 60.37 -57.04
N ARG A 252 -54.33 59.86 -56.81
CA ARG A 252 -55.41 59.90 -57.81
C ARG A 252 -56.40 60.99 -57.50
#